data_AF-A0AAW9KYW9-F1
#
_entry.id   AF-A0AAW9KYW9-F1
#
_cell.length_a   1.000
_cell.length_b   1.000
_cell.length_c   1.000
_cell.angle_alpha   90.00
_cell.angle_beta   90.00
_cell.angle_gamma   90.00
#
_symmetry.space_group_name_H-M   'P 1'
#
loop_
_entity.id
_entity.type
_entity.pdbx_description
1 polymer ?
#
loop_
_entity_poly.entity_id
_entity_poly.type
_entity_poly.pdbx_seq_one_letter_code
_entity_poly.pdbx_strand_id
1 'polypeptide(L)'
;MTVSRKSFILGTASLSTTALLAACGRSKSASSTTSGKTISIKHVYGTTEVPTDATKVATVAWANQDVLLALGIMPLGFSKQT
;
A
#
# COMPACT_ATOMS: atom_id res chain seq x y z
N MET A 1 18.48 -30.24 54.14
CA MET A 1 17.12 -29.89 54.57
C MET A 1 16.70 -28.64 53.80
N THR A 2 15.77 -28.83 52.87
CA THR A 2 14.82 -27.85 52.31
C THR A 2 15.38 -26.53 51.73
N VAL A 3 15.56 -26.54 50.40
CA VAL A 3 15.74 -25.33 49.57
C VAL A 3 14.41 -24.54 49.57
N SER A 4 14.46 -23.29 50.03
CA SER A 4 13.30 -22.39 50.11
C SER A 4 12.98 -21.78 48.75
N ARG A 5 11.86 -22.22 48.15
CA ARG A 5 11.32 -21.83 46.82
C ARG A 5 10.81 -20.37 46.72
N LYS A 6 11.19 -19.51 47.67
CA LYS A 6 10.64 -18.16 47.85
C LYS A 6 11.51 -17.06 47.26
N SER A 7 12.78 -17.36 46.97
CA SER A 7 13.76 -16.37 46.55
C SER A 7 13.94 -16.25 45.03
N PHE A 8 13.05 -16.87 44.24
CA PHE A 8 13.17 -16.93 42.77
C PHE A 8 12.12 -16.11 42.01
N ILE A 9 11.28 -15.30 42.67
CA ILE A 9 10.22 -14.51 42.03
C ILE A 9 10.35 -13.01 42.31
N LEU A 10 11.57 -12.48 42.30
CA LEU A 10 11.80 -11.02 42.28
C LEU A 10 12.91 -10.59 41.29
N GLY A 11 13.38 -11.49 40.42
CA GLY A 11 14.60 -11.27 39.62
C GLY A 11 14.44 -11.28 38.09
N THR A 12 13.22 -11.23 37.54
CA THR A 12 13.01 -11.27 36.07
C THR A 12 11.99 -10.22 35.63
N ALA A 13 12.28 -8.95 35.91
CA ALA A 13 11.48 -7.82 35.44
C ALA A 13 12.31 -6.82 34.61
N SER A 14 13.31 -7.30 33.85
CA SER A 14 14.14 -6.41 33.03
C SER A 14 14.63 -6.97 31.69
N LEU A 15 14.26 -8.19 31.28
CA LEU A 15 14.75 -8.79 30.02
C LEU A 15 13.63 -9.33 29.09
N SER A 16 12.43 -8.73 29.10
CA SER A 16 11.37 -9.07 28.11
C SER A 16 11.11 -8.01 27.05
N THR A 17 11.82 -6.89 27.04
CA THR A 17 11.60 -5.81 26.08
C THR A 17 12.43 -5.91 24.79
N THR A 18 13.36 -6.86 24.67
CA THR A 18 14.18 -7.03 23.45
C THR A 18 13.66 -8.09 22.48
N ALA A 19 12.74 -8.97 22.89
CA ALA A 19 12.17 -10.00 22.01
C ALA A 19 11.01 -9.47 21.13
N LEU A 20 10.41 -8.33 21.49
CA LEU A 20 9.33 -7.69 20.71
C LEU A 20 9.86 -6.86 19.52
N LEU A 21 11.15 -6.54 19.47
CA LEU A 21 11.75 -5.82 18.33
C LEU A 21 12.13 -6.74 17.16
N ALA A 22 12.34 -8.04 17.39
CA ALA A 22 12.68 -9.00 16.34
C ALA A 22 11.47 -9.41 15.46
N ALA A 23 10.24 -9.19 15.93
CA ALA A 23 9.02 -9.48 15.17
C ALA A 23 8.60 -8.33 14.22
N CYS A 24 9.29 -7.17 14.28
CA CYS A 24 9.07 -6.04 13.37
C CYS A 24 9.93 -6.10 12.10
N GLY A 25 10.58 -7.24 11.83
CA GLY A 25 11.17 -7.56 10.53
C GLY A 25 10.06 -7.65 9.49
N ARG A 26 9.75 -6.53 8.85
CA ARG A 26 8.88 -6.47 7.67
C ARG A 26 9.47 -7.42 6.65
N SER A 27 8.84 -8.58 6.48
CA SER A 27 8.95 -9.39 5.29
C SER A 27 8.52 -8.49 4.13
N LYS A 28 9.52 -7.84 3.51
CA LYS A 28 9.39 -7.23 2.20
C LYS A 28 9.13 -8.40 1.25
N SER A 29 7.87 -8.78 1.13
CA SER A 29 7.42 -9.58 0.01
C SER A 29 7.82 -8.78 -1.22
N ALA A 30 8.92 -9.21 -1.84
CA ALA A 30 9.33 -8.70 -3.13
C ALA A 30 8.25 -9.18 -4.10
N SER A 31 7.17 -8.39 -4.19
CA SER A 31 6.26 -8.49 -5.31
C SER A 31 7.13 -8.28 -6.54
N SER A 32 7.42 -9.35 -7.26
CA SER A 32 8.01 -9.27 -8.58
C SER A 32 7.14 -8.31 -9.37
N THR A 33 7.69 -7.15 -9.72
CA THR A 33 7.06 -6.25 -10.68
C THR A 33 7.05 -7.02 -12.00
N THR A 34 6.00 -7.79 -12.24
CA THR A 34 5.64 -8.15 -13.61
C THR A 34 5.43 -6.80 -14.27
N SER A 35 6.39 -6.34 -15.07
CA SER A 35 6.23 -5.16 -15.89
C SER A 35 5.07 -5.43 -16.83
N GLY A 36 3.87 -5.05 -16.38
CA GLY A 36 2.65 -5.14 -17.16
C GLY A 36 2.85 -4.38 -18.45
N LYS A 37 2.21 -4.84 -19.53
CA LYS A 37 2.25 -4.14 -20.81
C LYS A 37 1.72 -2.72 -20.60
N THR A 38 2.49 -1.71 -20.99
CA THR A 38 2.10 -0.29 -20.92
C THR A 38 1.81 0.27 -22.31
N ILE A 39 1.05 1.35 -22.34
CA ILE A 39 0.79 2.17 -23.53
C ILE A 39 1.32 3.57 -23.26
N SER A 40 2.22 4.04 -24.14
CA SER A 40 2.77 5.38 -24.08
C SER A 40 1.81 6.41 -24.68
N ILE A 41 1.43 7.43 -23.91
CA ILE A 41 0.55 8.52 -24.34
C ILE A 41 1.32 9.83 -24.30
N LYS A 42 1.37 10.56 -25.42
CA LYS A 42 1.94 11.92 -25.49
C LYS A 42 0.90 12.96 -25.10
N HIS A 43 1.33 13.93 -24.31
CA HIS A 43 0.54 15.08 -23.88
C HIS A 43 1.42 16.32 -23.73
N VAL A 44 0.83 17.48 -23.44
CA VAL A 44 1.55 18.76 -23.32
C VAL A 44 2.71 18.70 -22.30
N TYR A 45 2.57 17.90 -21.24
CA TYR A 45 3.60 17.72 -20.20
C TYR A 45 4.63 16.61 -20.49
N GLY A 46 4.72 16.07 -21.71
CA GLY A 46 5.63 14.97 -22.07
C GLY A 46 4.91 13.68 -22.45
N THR A 47 5.42 12.53 -21.97
CA THR A 47 4.87 11.20 -22.27
C THR A 47 4.61 10.45 -20.97
N THR A 48 3.45 9.82 -20.84
CA THR A 48 3.08 8.97 -19.70
C THR A 48 2.84 7.54 -20.16
N GLU A 49 3.40 6.58 -19.43
CA GLU A 49 3.16 5.15 -19.61
C GLU A 49 1.94 4.72 -18.77
N VAL A 50 0.88 4.26 -19.43
CA VAL A 50 -0.35 3.79 -18.77
C VAL A 50 -0.42 2.26 -18.81
N PRO A 51 -0.64 1.57 -17.67
CA PRO A 51 -0.77 0.11 -17.65
C PRO A 51 -2.03 -0.36 -18.39
N THR A 52 -1.91 -1.44 -19.17
CA THR A 52 -3.03 -2.01 -19.94
C THR A 52 -4.12 -2.66 -19.08
N ASP A 53 -3.78 -3.04 -17.86
CA ASP A 53 -4.65 -3.67 -16.86
C ASP A 53 -5.21 -2.67 -15.85
N ALA A 54 -5.23 -1.38 -16.19
CA ALA A 54 -5.81 -0.33 -15.35
C ALA A 54 -7.32 -0.57 -15.13
N THR A 55 -7.69 -0.94 -13.90
CA THR A 55 -9.09 -1.17 -13.50
C THR A 55 -9.68 -0.02 -12.68
N LYS A 56 -8.83 0.90 -12.22
CA LYS A 56 -9.21 1.98 -11.31
C LYS A 56 -8.84 3.32 -11.94
N VAL A 57 -9.84 4.06 -12.37
CA VAL A 57 -9.67 5.36 -13.05
C VAL A 57 -10.34 6.45 -12.23
N ALA A 58 -9.59 7.52 -11.96
CA ALA A 58 -10.10 8.75 -11.37
C ALA A 58 -9.93 9.89 -12.38
N THR A 59 -10.93 10.77 -12.47
CA THR A 59 -10.87 11.92 -13.38
C THR A 59 -10.56 13.18 -12.59
N VAL A 60 -9.55 13.89 -13.08
CA VAL A 60 -9.12 15.19 -12.57
C VAL A 60 -9.46 16.25 -13.60
N ALA A 61 -9.76 17.46 -13.13
CA ALA A 61 -10.31 18.57 -13.91
C ALA A 61 -11.79 18.44 -14.30
N TRP A 62 -12.35 19.58 -14.70
CA TRP A 62 -13.78 19.78 -14.92
C TRP A 62 -14.30 19.00 -16.12
N ALA A 63 -15.46 18.36 -15.96
CA ALA A 63 -16.21 17.64 -17.00
C ALA A 63 -15.50 16.45 -17.68
N ASN A 64 -14.34 16.00 -17.20
CA ASN A 64 -13.61 14.88 -17.81
C ASN A 64 -14.27 13.50 -17.59
N GLN A 65 -15.24 13.40 -16.67
CA GLN A 65 -15.96 12.15 -16.40
C GLN A 65 -16.84 11.67 -17.56
N ASP A 66 -17.27 12.57 -18.47
CA ASP A 66 -18.16 12.22 -19.57
C ASP A 66 -17.54 11.20 -20.55
N VAL A 67 -16.25 11.35 -20.84
CA VAL A 67 -15.52 10.43 -21.74
C VAL A 67 -15.51 9.00 -21.20
N LEU A 68 -15.35 8.83 -19.89
CA LEU A 68 -15.37 7.49 -19.28
C LEU A 68 -16.77 6.89 -19.28
N LEU A 69 -17.79 7.72 -19.02
CA LEU A 69 -19.18 7.29 -19.05
C LEU A 69 -19.62 6.88 -20.46
N ALA A 70 -19.15 7.58 -21.49
CA ALA A 70 -19.37 7.20 -22.89
C ALA A 70 -18.76 5.83 -23.24
N LEU A 71 -17.67 5.45 -22.58
CA LEU A 71 -17.04 4.13 -22.71
C LEU A 71 -17.68 3.06 -21.80
N GLY A 72 -18.72 3.42 -21.02
CA GLY A 72 -19.40 2.52 -20.07
C GLY A 72 -18.58 2.22 -18.81
N ILE A 73 -17.55 3.02 -18.52
CA ILE A 73 -16.65 2.82 -17.38
C ILE A 73 -17.04 3.81 -16.28
N MET A 74 -17.35 3.28 -15.09
CA MET A 74 -17.68 4.11 -13.93
C MET A 74 -16.41 4.53 -13.17
N PRO A 75 -16.11 5.84 -13.04
CA PRO A 75 -14.92 6.30 -12.34
C PRO A 75 -15.05 6.12 -10.81
N LEU A 76 -13.91 5.93 -10.13
CA LEU A 76 -13.86 5.88 -8.66
C LEU A 76 -14.03 7.25 -8.00
N GLY A 77 -13.76 8.31 -8.76
CA GLY A 77 -13.84 9.68 -8.31
C GLY A 77 -13.70 10.66 -9.47
N PHE A 78 -14.35 11.81 -9.31
CA PHE A 78 -14.30 12.93 -10.24
C PHE A 78 -14.19 14.23 -9.44
N SER A 79 -13.74 15.28 -10.10
CA SER A 79 -13.58 16.59 -9.46
C SER A 79 -14.94 17.15 -9.04
N LYS A 80 -15.04 17.68 -7.82
CA LYS A 80 -16.28 18.32 -7.34
C LYS A 80 -16.58 19.55 -8.20
N GLN A 81 -17.76 19.60 -8.80
CA GLN A 81 -18.29 20.81 -9.42
C GLN A 81 -18.85 21.73 -8.33
N THR A 82 -18.32 22.95 -8.27
CA THR A 82 -18.87 24.09 -7.53
C THR A 82 -19.56 25.01 -8.52
#